data_AF-A0A452XMP7-F1
#
_entry.id   AF-A0A452XMP7-F1
#
_cell.length_a   1.000
_cell.length_b   1.000
_cell.length_c   1.000
_cell.angle_alpha   90.00
_cell.angle_beta   90.00
_cell.angle_gamma   90.00
#
_symmetry.space_group_name_H-M   'P 1'
#
loop_
_entity.id
_entity.type
_entity.pdbx_description
1 polymer ?
#
loop_
_entity_poly.entity_id
_entity_poly.type
_entity_poly.pdbx_seq_one_letter_code
_entity_poly.pdbx_strand_id
1 'polypeptide(L)'
;HALPGSLLQMLLDSFRTGVRTEPLLKHLVVVATDPKGLERCRRMHPLCHLLSGANGAAPNGTELMFYDKDYVDMMWARNRFQARVLGLGYSFLFTDLDILWFRNPLLRIPVGADITLGCDNHFGTNPYDLDKAANGGFVYARPTAASLAFFRDWYEARTRWPGENDQVVFREMKHELAARHGATVQLVDTTYFHSACEAWKKFNFHEICTFHAACIHGLQDKIDRLNAVLDEWRQFKAQQVLLGANSTALTY
;
A
#
# COMPACT_ATOMS: atom_id res chain seq x y z
N HIS A 1 22.37 7.72 -11.51
CA HIS A 1 21.32 8.76 -11.54
C HIS A 1 19.95 8.11 -11.36
N ALA A 2 19.06 8.70 -10.55
CA ALA A 2 17.64 8.34 -10.52
C ALA A 2 17.00 8.83 -11.83
N LEU A 3 16.14 8.02 -12.47
CA LEU A 3 15.36 8.55 -13.59
C LEU A 3 14.29 9.49 -12.99
N PRO A 4 14.25 10.77 -13.37
CA PRO A 4 13.15 11.66 -13.02
C PRO A 4 11.82 10.97 -13.38
N GLY A 5 10.83 11.04 -12.48
CA GLY A 5 9.51 10.45 -12.74
C GLY A 5 9.35 8.95 -12.46
N SER A 6 10.22 8.27 -11.71
CA SER A 6 9.83 6.94 -11.18
C SER A 6 8.72 7.03 -10.14
N LEU A 7 7.92 5.97 -10.04
CA LEU A 7 7.01 5.70 -8.93
C LEU A 7 7.68 5.87 -7.55
N LEU A 8 8.88 5.28 -7.33
CA LEU A 8 9.59 5.45 -6.06
C LEU A 8 9.98 6.93 -5.78
N GLN A 9 10.33 7.71 -6.81
CA GLN A 9 10.61 9.13 -6.61
C GLN A 9 9.34 9.88 -6.22
N MET A 10 8.22 9.63 -6.91
CA MET A 10 6.91 10.21 -6.60
C MET A 10 6.43 9.86 -5.19
N LEU A 11 6.58 8.60 -4.78
CA LEU A 11 6.30 8.14 -3.42
C LEU A 11 7.10 8.97 -2.42
N LEU A 12 8.43 9.02 -2.56
CA LEU A 12 9.31 9.78 -1.66
C LEU A 12 8.96 11.27 -1.62
N ASP A 13 8.62 11.87 -2.77
CA ASP A 13 8.21 13.28 -2.84
C ASP A 13 6.85 13.52 -2.19
N SER A 14 5.92 12.57 -2.27
CA SER A 14 4.65 12.64 -1.55
C SER A 14 4.89 12.64 -0.03
N PHE A 15 5.78 11.76 0.48
CA PHE A 15 6.16 11.77 1.89
C PHE A 15 6.74 13.12 2.34
N ARG A 16 7.65 13.71 1.55
CA ARG A 16 8.29 15.01 1.87
C ARG A 16 7.30 16.17 1.85
N THR A 17 6.32 16.13 0.95
CA THR A 17 5.39 17.24 0.73
C THR A 17 4.08 17.10 1.50
N GLY A 18 3.75 15.91 1.99
CA GLY A 18 2.57 15.61 2.79
C GLY A 18 2.59 16.22 4.19
N VAL A 19 1.43 16.21 4.84
CA VAL A 19 1.24 16.72 6.21
C VAL A 19 1.59 15.62 7.21
N ARG A 20 2.62 15.85 8.03
CA ARG A 20 3.13 14.91 9.05
C ARG A 20 3.58 13.55 8.50
N THR A 21 3.94 13.47 7.22
CA THR A 21 4.41 12.25 6.56
C THR A 21 5.93 12.17 6.49
N GLU A 22 6.63 13.30 6.32
CA GLU A 22 8.09 13.33 6.13
C GLU A 22 8.87 12.60 7.24
N PRO A 23 8.54 12.74 8.55
CA PRO A 23 9.25 12.01 9.60
C PRO A 23 9.14 10.48 9.49
N LEU A 24 8.19 9.94 8.73
CA LEU A 24 8.03 8.51 8.50
C LEU A 24 9.09 7.94 7.56
N LEU A 25 9.77 8.78 6.75
CA LEU A 25 10.82 8.34 5.83
C LEU A 25 11.97 7.63 6.54
N LYS A 26 12.25 7.99 7.80
CA LYS A 26 13.28 7.30 8.62
C LYS A 26 12.92 5.84 8.96
N HIS A 27 11.65 5.47 8.79
CA HIS A 27 11.11 4.13 9.03
C HIS A 27 10.73 3.40 7.74
N LEU A 28 10.82 4.07 6.59
CA LEU A 28 10.51 3.45 5.31
C LEU A 28 11.60 2.42 4.97
N VAL A 29 11.21 1.19 4.67
CA VAL A 29 12.09 0.18 4.08
C VAL A 29 11.53 -0.13 2.70
N VAL A 30 12.36 0.09 1.67
CA VAL A 30 11.98 -0.23 0.30
C VAL A 30 12.46 -1.64 -0.03
N VAL A 31 11.53 -2.50 -0.42
CA VAL A 31 11.81 -3.89 -0.76
C VAL A 31 11.81 -4.02 -2.28
N ALA A 32 13.00 -4.18 -2.86
CA ALA A 32 13.18 -4.41 -4.29
C ALA A 32 12.96 -5.89 -4.63
N THR A 33 12.37 -6.17 -5.77
CA THR A 33 12.06 -7.53 -6.24
C THR A 33 13.13 -8.09 -7.18
N ASP A 34 14.09 -7.25 -7.58
CA ASP A 34 15.23 -7.61 -8.43
C ASP A 34 16.48 -6.76 -8.10
N PRO A 35 17.70 -7.21 -8.49
CA PRO A 35 18.94 -6.49 -8.22
C PRO A 35 19.04 -5.08 -8.83
N LYS A 36 18.47 -4.84 -10.02
CA LYS A 36 18.48 -3.50 -10.65
C LYS A 36 17.57 -2.55 -9.88
N GLY A 37 16.41 -3.02 -9.43
CA GLY A 37 15.52 -2.31 -8.52
C GLY A 37 16.21 -1.93 -7.22
N LEU A 38 16.99 -2.85 -6.62
CA LEU A 38 17.77 -2.60 -5.41
C LEU A 38 18.84 -1.53 -5.63
N GLU A 39 19.61 -1.62 -6.71
CA GLU A 39 20.63 -0.63 -7.05
C GLU A 39 20.03 0.77 -7.25
N ARG A 40 18.87 0.84 -7.93
CA ARG A 40 18.13 2.09 -8.11
C ARG A 40 17.64 2.65 -6.78
N CYS A 41 17.08 1.81 -5.91
CA CYS A 41 16.63 2.21 -4.59
C CYS A 41 17.74 2.84 -3.77
N ARG A 42 18.92 2.21 -3.72
CA ARG A 42 20.07 2.65 -2.92
C ARG A 42 20.59 4.04 -3.31
N ARG A 43 20.26 4.52 -4.52
CA ARG A 43 20.57 5.88 -4.97
C ARG A 43 19.60 6.95 -4.45
N MET A 44 18.44 6.55 -3.94
CA MET A 44 17.34 7.45 -3.59
C MET A 44 16.91 7.34 -2.12
N HIS A 45 17.17 6.19 -1.48
CA HIS A 45 16.74 5.89 -0.12
C HIS A 45 17.79 5.03 0.62
N PRO A 46 18.10 5.29 1.91
CA PRO A 46 19.13 4.55 2.64
C PRO A 46 18.72 3.11 3.01
N LEU A 47 17.44 2.82 3.20
CA LEU A 47 16.97 1.52 3.69
C LEU A 47 16.33 0.70 2.57
N CYS A 48 17.17 0.01 1.80
CA CYS A 48 16.74 -0.84 0.69
C CYS A 48 17.09 -2.32 0.93
N HIS A 49 16.15 -3.22 0.70
CA HIS A 49 16.30 -4.67 0.87
C HIS A 49 15.89 -5.41 -0.41
N LEU A 50 16.55 -6.54 -0.72
CA LEU A 50 16.15 -7.41 -1.82
C LEU A 50 15.20 -8.49 -1.30
N LEU A 51 14.03 -8.63 -1.92
CA LEU A 51 13.06 -9.66 -1.57
C LEU A 51 13.61 -11.04 -1.94
N SER A 52 13.87 -11.86 -0.92
CA SER A 52 14.39 -13.19 -1.13
C SER A 52 13.32 -14.13 -1.68
N GLY A 53 13.62 -14.78 -2.81
CA GLY A 53 12.73 -15.73 -3.47
C GLY A 53 11.69 -15.10 -4.40
N ALA A 54 11.85 -13.82 -4.76
CA ALA A 54 11.11 -13.20 -5.85
C ALA A 54 12.02 -13.10 -7.10
N ASN A 55 11.51 -13.53 -8.25
CA ASN A 55 12.08 -13.16 -9.55
C ASN A 55 11.24 -12.01 -10.09
N GLY A 56 11.55 -10.77 -9.68
CA GLY A 56 10.79 -9.56 -10.03
C GLY A 56 10.84 -9.13 -11.51
N ALA A 57 11.47 -9.93 -12.36
CA ALA A 57 11.55 -9.71 -13.80
C ALA A 57 11.57 -11.06 -14.51
N ALA A 58 10.86 -11.16 -15.64
CA ALA A 58 11.05 -12.26 -16.56
C ALA A 58 12.53 -12.32 -17.00
N PRO A 59 13.06 -13.48 -17.45
CA PRO A 59 14.46 -13.62 -17.89
C PRO A 59 14.92 -12.56 -18.91
N ASN A 60 13.98 -11.96 -19.65
CA ASN A 60 14.23 -10.97 -20.69
C ASN A 60 14.09 -9.51 -20.21
N GLY A 61 13.87 -9.27 -18.91
CA GLY A 61 13.76 -7.92 -18.34
C GLY A 61 12.45 -7.19 -18.66
N THR A 62 11.44 -7.90 -19.16
CA THR A 62 10.08 -7.37 -19.37
C THR A 62 9.29 -7.29 -18.06
N GLU A 63 8.33 -6.38 -18.02
CA GLU A 63 7.35 -6.27 -16.93
C GLU A 63 6.67 -7.63 -16.73
N LEU A 64 6.47 -8.03 -15.46
CA LEU A 64 5.75 -9.25 -15.15
C LEU A 64 4.31 -9.09 -15.58
N MET A 65 3.82 -9.98 -16.46
CA MET A 65 2.41 -9.97 -16.81
C MET A 65 1.60 -10.38 -15.59
N PHE A 66 0.49 -9.68 -15.39
CA PHE A 66 -0.46 -9.98 -14.32
C PHE A 66 -0.90 -11.45 -14.46
N TYR A 67 -0.78 -12.22 -13.37
CA TYR A 67 -1.00 -13.69 -13.28
C TYR A 67 0.09 -14.64 -13.83
N ASP A 68 1.20 -14.15 -14.38
CA ASP A 68 2.31 -15.06 -14.69
C ASP A 68 2.87 -15.69 -13.41
N LYS A 69 3.43 -16.89 -13.53
CA LYS A 69 3.97 -17.65 -12.37
C LYS A 69 4.94 -16.80 -11.52
N ASP A 70 5.82 -16.05 -12.17
CA ASP A 70 6.80 -15.19 -11.49
C ASP A 70 6.12 -14.03 -10.72
N TYR A 71 5.02 -13.48 -11.26
CA TYR A 71 4.18 -12.49 -10.56
C TYR A 71 3.51 -13.10 -9.33
N VAL A 72 2.89 -14.28 -9.49
CA VAL A 72 2.20 -14.99 -8.40
C VAL A 72 3.18 -15.35 -7.28
N ASP A 73 4.36 -15.88 -7.63
CA ASP A 73 5.40 -16.21 -6.66
C ASP A 73 5.92 -14.98 -5.92
N MET A 74 6.08 -13.85 -6.63
CA MET A 74 6.46 -12.56 -6.02
C MET A 74 5.42 -12.06 -5.02
N MET A 75 4.12 -12.16 -5.33
CA MET A 75 3.03 -11.79 -4.43
C MET A 75 3.04 -12.66 -3.16
N TRP A 76 3.25 -13.97 -3.30
CA TRP A 76 3.39 -14.85 -2.14
C TRP A 76 4.68 -14.61 -1.34
N ALA A 77 5.77 -14.21 -1.99
CA ALA A 77 7.00 -13.80 -1.32
C ALA A 77 6.79 -12.52 -0.48
N ARG A 78 6.01 -11.55 -0.98
CA ARG A 78 5.55 -10.37 -0.22
C ARG A 78 4.81 -10.78 1.05
N ASN A 79 3.80 -11.65 0.93
CA ASN A 79 3.04 -12.14 2.07
C ASN A 79 3.94 -12.81 3.13
N ARG A 80 4.85 -13.69 2.69
CA ARG A 80 5.82 -14.35 3.60
C ARG A 80 6.75 -13.36 4.29
N PHE A 81 7.19 -12.32 3.57
CA PHE A 81 8.00 -11.25 4.14
C PHE A 81 7.24 -10.49 5.22
N GLN A 82 5.98 -10.12 4.97
CA GLN A 82 5.10 -9.48 5.96
C GLN A 82 4.92 -10.35 7.20
N ALA A 83 4.66 -11.65 7.03
CA ALA A 83 4.59 -12.62 8.13
C ALA A 83 5.89 -12.68 8.95
N ARG A 84 7.05 -12.59 8.29
CA ARG A 84 8.36 -12.57 8.97
C ARG A 84 8.55 -11.31 9.80
N VAL A 85 8.12 -10.14 9.33
CA VAL A 85 8.20 -8.88 10.09
C VAL A 85 7.37 -8.98 11.38
N LEU A 86 6.16 -9.54 11.30
CA LEU A 86 5.32 -9.81 12.48
C LEU A 86 5.99 -10.80 13.44
N GLY A 87 6.57 -11.88 12.90
CA GLY A 87 7.29 -12.89 13.70
C GLY A 87 8.55 -12.35 14.38
N LEU A 88 9.07 -11.20 13.95
CA LEU A 88 10.16 -10.47 14.61
C LEU A 88 9.67 -9.47 15.66
N GLY A 89 8.35 -9.36 15.89
CA GLY A 89 7.77 -8.48 16.90
C GLY A 89 7.53 -7.04 16.43
N TYR A 90 7.61 -6.75 15.13
CA TYR A 90 7.36 -5.42 14.59
C TYR A 90 5.96 -5.31 14.00
N SER A 91 5.27 -4.20 14.29
CA SER A 91 4.16 -3.75 13.44
C SER A 91 4.70 -3.26 12.11
N PHE A 92 3.93 -3.41 11.04
CA PHE A 92 4.29 -2.85 9.75
C PHE A 92 3.10 -2.13 9.11
N LEU A 93 3.42 -1.21 8.21
CA LEU A 93 2.50 -0.68 7.22
C LEU A 93 3.16 -0.83 5.84
N PHE A 94 2.59 -1.70 5.02
CA PHE A 94 2.96 -1.93 3.65
C PHE A 94 2.20 -0.98 2.73
N THR A 95 2.89 -0.45 1.72
CA THR A 95 2.33 0.42 0.68
C THR A 95 2.97 0.05 -0.66
N ASP A 96 2.16 -0.05 -1.71
CA ASP A 96 2.67 -0.14 -3.09
C ASP A 96 3.32 1.20 -3.49
N LEU A 97 4.18 1.15 -4.52
CA LEU A 97 4.94 2.32 -5.00
C LEU A 97 4.07 3.34 -5.76
N ASP A 98 2.90 2.93 -6.22
CA ASP A 98 1.91 3.74 -6.92
C ASP A 98 0.82 4.31 -5.98
N ILE A 99 1.20 4.49 -4.71
CA ILE A 99 0.42 5.15 -3.67
C ILE A 99 1.08 6.46 -3.26
N LEU A 100 0.37 7.58 -3.36
CA LEU A 100 0.82 8.88 -2.84
C LEU A 100 0.34 9.08 -1.41
N TRP A 101 1.17 9.73 -0.60
CA TRP A 101 0.91 10.03 0.80
C TRP A 101 0.75 11.54 1.01
N PHE A 102 -0.44 11.97 1.43
CA PHE A 102 -0.77 13.38 1.64
C PHE A 102 -0.91 13.75 3.12
N ARG A 103 -1.32 12.79 3.96
CA ARG A 103 -1.40 12.94 5.41
C ARG A 103 -0.97 11.66 6.09
N ASN A 104 -0.54 11.72 7.34
CA ASN A 104 -0.13 10.53 8.09
C ASN A 104 -1.31 9.53 8.26
N PRO A 105 -1.32 8.39 7.55
CA PRO A 105 -2.43 7.45 7.59
C PRO A 105 -2.50 6.68 8.91
N LEU A 106 -1.41 6.63 9.69
CA LEU A 106 -1.41 5.94 10.98
C LEU A 106 -2.45 6.50 11.95
N LEU A 107 -2.82 7.78 11.79
CA LEU A 107 -3.86 8.45 12.57
C LEU A 107 -5.28 8.00 12.19
N ARG A 108 -5.44 7.31 11.06
CA ARG A 108 -6.71 6.76 10.57
C ARG A 108 -6.77 5.24 10.67
N ILE A 109 -5.73 4.61 11.21
CA ILE A 109 -5.74 3.17 11.48
C ILE A 109 -6.48 2.91 12.80
N PRO A 110 -7.52 2.05 12.78
CA PRO A 110 -8.29 1.72 13.98
C PRO A 110 -7.41 1.07 15.07
N VAL A 111 -7.42 1.63 16.29
CA VAL A 111 -6.59 1.14 17.42
C VAL A 111 -6.89 -0.31 17.79
N GLY A 112 -8.14 -0.74 17.62
CA GLY A 112 -8.58 -2.11 17.92
C GLY A 112 -8.31 -3.14 16.83
N ALA A 113 -7.88 -2.72 15.63
CA ALA A 113 -7.65 -3.64 14.53
C ALA A 113 -6.30 -4.35 14.67
N ASP A 114 -6.30 -5.67 14.47
CA ASP A 114 -5.07 -6.46 14.33
C ASP A 114 -4.47 -6.27 12.95
N ILE A 115 -5.33 -6.23 11.94
CA ILE A 115 -4.99 -6.11 10.52
C ILE A 115 -5.92 -5.09 9.87
N THR A 116 -5.35 -4.18 9.09
CA THR A 116 -6.09 -3.15 8.36
C THR A 116 -5.65 -3.16 6.91
N LEU A 117 -6.58 -3.24 5.96
CA LEU A 117 -6.28 -3.22 4.53
C LEU A 117 -7.03 -2.10 3.81
N GLY A 118 -6.45 -1.61 2.72
CA GLY A 118 -7.18 -0.84 1.72
C GLY A 118 -8.25 -1.67 1.03
N CYS A 119 -9.13 -0.99 0.30
CA CYS A 119 -10.08 -1.62 -0.61
C CYS A 119 -10.28 -0.77 -1.86
N ASP A 120 -10.57 -1.43 -2.98
CA ASP A 120 -10.84 -0.78 -4.26
C ASP A 120 -12.24 -0.20 -4.35
N ASN A 121 -13.17 -0.69 -3.52
CA ASN A 121 -14.52 -0.17 -3.41
C ASN A 121 -14.96 -0.22 -1.95
N HIS A 122 -15.35 0.94 -1.40
CA HIS A 122 -15.86 1.05 -0.05
C HIS A 122 -17.36 1.37 -0.05
N PHE A 123 -18.17 0.42 0.41
CA PHE A 123 -19.62 0.57 0.50
C PHE A 123 -20.12 0.24 1.92
N GLY A 124 -21.29 0.80 2.27
CA GLY A 124 -21.87 0.66 3.60
C GLY A 124 -21.13 1.48 4.67
N THR A 125 -21.61 1.40 5.91
CA THR A 125 -21.07 2.15 7.05
C THR A 125 -20.36 1.27 8.08
N ASN A 126 -20.44 -0.05 7.93
CA ASN A 126 -19.80 -0.99 8.85
C ASN A 126 -18.32 -1.20 8.47
N PRO A 127 -17.35 -0.72 9.27
CA PRO A 127 -15.92 -0.89 8.96
C PRO A 127 -15.44 -2.34 9.10
N TYR A 128 -16.19 -3.19 9.80
CA TYR A 128 -15.91 -4.63 9.98
C TYR A 128 -16.53 -5.50 8.89
N ASP A 129 -17.32 -4.91 7.98
CA ASP A 129 -17.82 -5.65 6.83
C ASP A 129 -16.64 -5.95 5.89
N LEU A 130 -16.25 -7.23 5.89
CA LEU A 130 -15.16 -7.73 5.09
C LEU A 130 -15.58 -7.99 3.64
N ASP A 131 -16.86 -7.92 3.25
CA ASP A 131 -17.31 -8.23 1.88
C ASP A 131 -16.82 -7.22 0.83
N LYS A 132 -16.27 -6.08 1.28
CA LYS A 132 -15.66 -5.08 0.40
C LYS A 132 -14.46 -5.66 -0.37
N ALA A 133 -14.17 -5.02 -1.51
CA ALA A 133 -13.11 -5.42 -2.43
C ALA A 133 -11.72 -5.10 -1.85
N ALA A 134 -11.25 -5.93 -0.92
CA ALA A 134 -9.95 -5.77 -0.26
C ALA A 134 -8.80 -5.70 -1.27
N ASN A 135 -7.85 -4.80 -1.01
CA ASN A 135 -6.70 -4.53 -1.85
C ASN A 135 -5.41 -4.62 -1.03
N GLY A 136 -4.43 -5.36 -1.53
CA GLY A 136 -3.15 -5.64 -0.86
C GLY A 136 -2.12 -4.53 -0.98
N GLY A 137 -2.42 -3.45 -1.71
CA GLY A 137 -1.52 -2.32 -1.89
C GLY A 137 -1.36 -1.44 -0.66
N PHE A 138 -2.26 -1.53 0.32
CA PHE A 138 -2.12 -0.89 1.63
C PHE A 138 -2.49 -1.89 2.72
N VAL A 139 -1.52 -2.32 3.53
CA VAL A 139 -1.72 -3.32 4.59
C VAL A 139 -0.98 -2.94 5.86
N TYR A 140 -1.69 -2.72 6.94
CA TYR A 140 -1.15 -2.58 8.28
C TYR A 140 -1.43 -3.83 9.10
N ALA A 141 -0.46 -4.25 9.91
CA ALA A 141 -0.68 -5.30 10.89
C ALA A 141 0.16 -5.10 12.17
N ARG A 142 -0.41 -5.49 13.30
CA ARG A 142 0.27 -5.56 14.61
C ARG A 142 0.85 -6.96 14.85
N PRO A 143 1.96 -7.09 15.59
CA PRO A 143 2.61 -8.36 15.88
C PRO A 143 1.89 -9.11 17.01
N THR A 144 0.61 -9.42 16.81
CA THR A 144 -0.18 -10.25 17.74
C THR A 144 -0.12 -11.71 17.32
N ALA A 145 -0.41 -12.63 18.25
CA ALA A 145 -0.51 -14.05 17.93
C ALA A 145 -1.58 -14.32 16.86
N ALA A 146 -2.69 -13.57 16.90
CA ALA A 146 -3.76 -13.63 15.91
C ALA A 146 -3.27 -13.19 14.51
N SER A 147 -2.59 -12.04 14.39
CA SER A 147 -2.03 -11.59 13.12
C SER A 147 -0.99 -12.57 12.56
N LEU A 148 -0.10 -13.10 13.40
CA LEU A 148 0.92 -14.04 12.95
C LEU A 148 0.30 -15.34 12.42
N ALA A 149 -0.70 -15.89 13.13
CA ALA A 149 -1.42 -17.07 12.69
C ALA A 149 -2.19 -16.80 11.38
N PHE A 150 -2.88 -15.66 11.30
CA PHE A 150 -3.58 -15.22 10.10
C PHE A 150 -2.67 -15.17 8.88
N PHE A 151 -1.52 -14.50 8.96
CA PHE A 151 -0.59 -14.37 7.83
C PHE A 151 0.02 -15.72 7.43
N ARG A 152 0.27 -16.62 8.39
CA ARG A 152 0.77 -17.98 8.09
C ARG A 152 -0.27 -18.82 7.35
N ASP A 153 -1.51 -18.86 7.84
CA ASP A 153 -2.58 -19.62 7.20
C ASP A 153 -2.98 -19.01 5.85
N TRP A 154 -2.90 -17.68 5.71
CA TRP A 154 -3.04 -17.00 4.43
C TRP A 154 -1.94 -17.44 3.45
N TYR A 155 -0.68 -17.52 3.87
CA TYR A 155 0.40 -18.07 3.03
C TYR A 155 0.13 -19.52 2.62
N GLU A 156 -0.29 -20.39 3.56
CA GLU A 156 -0.54 -21.81 3.27
C GLU A 156 -1.74 -22.04 2.35
N ALA A 157 -2.69 -21.10 2.33
CA ALA A 157 -3.84 -21.15 1.45
C ALA A 157 -3.49 -21.25 -0.04
N ARG A 158 -2.32 -20.76 -0.47
CA ARG A 158 -1.83 -20.87 -1.86
C ARG A 158 -1.88 -22.30 -2.41
N THR A 159 -1.79 -23.31 -1.54
CA THR A 159 -1.85 -24.73 -1.92
C THR A 159 -3.26 -25.18 -2.31
N ARG A 160 -4.31 -24.52 -1.80
CA ARG A 160 -5.72 -24.72 -2.18
C ARG A 160 -6.12 -23.93 -3.42
N TRP A 161 -5.34 -22.92 -3.79
CA TRP A 161 -5.62 -21.97 -4.87
C TRP A 161 -4.42 -21.85 -5.83
N PRO A 162 -4.05 -22.94 -6.54
CA PRO A 162 -2.88 -22.93 -7.40
C PRO A 162 -3.04 -21.92 -8.55
N GLY A 163 -2.04 -21.06 -8.74
CA GLY A 163 -2.03 -20.03 -9.79
C GLY A 163 -2.66 -18.70 -9.37
N GLU A 164 -3.32 -18.63 -8.21
CA GLU A 164 -3.89 -17.38 -7.70
C GLU A 164 -2.88 -16.60 -6.86
N ASN A 165 -2.98 -15.27 -6.92
CA ASN A 165 -2.16 -14.37 -6.11
C ASN A 165 -2.73 -14.20 -4.69
N ASP A 166 -1.92 -13.60 -3.81
CA ASP A 166 -2.25 -13.40 -2.40
C ASP A 166 -3.54 -12.59 -2.19
N GLN A 167 -3.79 -11.56 -3.00
CA GLN A 167 -4.99 -10.71 -2.91
C GLN A 167 -6.27 -11.46 -3.30
N VAL A 168 -6.24 -12.25 -4.38
CA VAL A 168 -7.39 -13.08 -4.77
C VAL A 168 -7.70 -14.06 -3.65
N VAL A 169 -6.70 -14.79 -3.15
CA VAL A 169 -6.90 -15.74 -2.06
C VAL A 169 -7.36 -15.07 -0.77
N PHE A 170 -6.86 -13.87 -0.46
CA PHE A 170 -7.34 -13.09 0.68
C PHE A 170 -8.82 -12.77 0.54
N ARG A 171 -9.28 -12.36 -0.64
CA ARG A 171 -10.70 -12.03 -0.87
C ARG A 171 -11.61 -13.23 -0.57
N GLU A 172 -11.19 -14.43 -0.96
CA GLU A 172 -11.96 -15.66 -0.72
C GLU A 172 -11.90 -16.12 0.75
N MET A 173 -10.79 -15.87 1.44
CA MET A 173 -10.52 -16.46 2.76
C MET A 173 -10.56 -15.50 3.95
N LYS A 174 -10.68 -14.17 3.74
CA LYS A 174 -10.65 -13.16 4.80
C LYS A 174 -11.59 -13.46 5.97
N HIS A 175 -12.81 -13.92 5.69
CA HIS A 175 -13.80 -14.31 6.71
C HIS A 175 -13.36 -15.56 7.48
N GLU A 176 -12.96 -16.62 6.77
CA GLU A 176 -12.47 -17.88 7.35
C GLU A 176 -11.27 -17.62 8.27
N LEU A 177 -10.29 -16.86 7.78
CA LEU A 177 -9.06 -16.55 8.51
C LEU A 177 -9.31 -15.66 9.72
N ALA A 178 -10.14 -14.61 9.58
CA ALA A 178 -10.48 -13.73 10.69
C ALA A 178 -11.18 -14.49 11.81
N ALA A 179 -12.17 -15.32 11.47
CA ALA A 179 -12.91 -16.14 12.42
C ALA A 179 -12.02 -17.21 13.07
N ARG A 180 -11.20 -17.92 12.29
CA ARG A 180 -10.32 -18.99 12.80
C ARG A 180 -9.34 -18.49 13.84
N HIS A 181 -8.77 -17.32 13.64
CA HIS A 181 -7.70 -16.79 14.50
C HIS A 181 -8.18 -15.74 15.49
N GLY A 182 -9.47 -15.39 15.48
CA GLY A 182 -10.00 -14.27 16.27
C GLY A 182 -9.33 -12.93 15.94
N ALA A 183 -8.88 -12.76 14.69
CA ALA A 183 -8.18 -11.55 14.26
C ALA A 183 -9.18 -10.46 13.89
N THR A 184 -9.02 -9.27 14.46
CA THR A 184 -9.85 -8.11 14.08
C THR A 184 -9.32 -7.51 12.79
N VAL A 185 -9.99 -7.80 11.68
CA VAL A 185 -9.66 -7.27 10.36
C VAL A 185 -10.58 -6.11 10.01
N GLN A 186 -10.04 -5.01 9.49
CA GLN A 186 -10.83 -3.88 8.99
C GLN A 186 -10.38 -3.42 7.61
N LEU A 187 -11.36 -2.99 6.80
CA LEU A 187 -11.12 -2.41 5.49
C LEU A 187 -11.38 -0.90 5.58
N VAL A 188 -10.36 -0.09 5.26
CA VAL A 188 -10.40 1.36 5.48
C VAL A 188 -11.24 2.09 4.44
N ASP A 189 -11.86 3.19 4.86
CA ASP A 189 -12.70 4.02 4.01
C ASP A 189 -11.87 4.75 2.94
N THR A 190 -12.28 4.61 1.69
CA THR A 190 -11.70 5.28 0.52
C THR A 190 -11.89 6.81 0.51
N THR A 191 -12.64 7.35 1.47
CA THR A 191 -12.64 8.80 1.79
C THR A 191 -11.24 9.26 2.23
N TYR A 192 -10.54 8.44 3.02
CA TYR A 192 -9.19 8.73 3.50
C TYR A 192 -8.12 7.96 2.71
N PHE A 193 -8.44 6.76 2.24
CA PHE A 193 -7.53 5.87 1.53
C PHE A 193 -8.01 5.65 0.10
N HIS A 194 -7.99 6.72 -0.69
CA HIS A 194 -8.65 6.76 -1.98
C HIS A 194 -8.06 5.74 -2.96
N SER A 195 -8.92 4.98 -3.63
CA SER A 195 -8.55 4.11 -4.75
C SER A 195 -9.10 4.68 -6.05
N ALA A 196 -8.26 4.77 -7.08
CA ALA A 196 -8.66 5.17 -8.42
C ALA A 196 -9.69 4.21 -9.07
N CYS A 197 -9.94 3.04 -8.46
CA CYS A 197 -11.03 2.15 -8.84
C CYS A 197 -12.43 2.76 -8.61
N GLU A 198 -12.57 3.72 -7.69
CA GLU A 198 -13.82 4.44 -7.47
C GLU A 198 -13.87 5.72 -8.29
N ALA A 199 -13.84 5.61 -9.62
CA ALA A 199 -13.84 6.77 -10.53
C ALA A 199 -15.02 7.73 -10.34
N TRP A 200 -16.12 7.27 -9.75
CA TRP A 200 -17.31 8.06 -9.41
C TRP A 200 -17.17 8.87 -8.11
N LYS A 201 -16.23 8.50 -7.22
CA LYS A 201 -16.01 9.16 -5.93
C LYS A 201 -14.90 10.20 -6.11
N LYS A 202 -15.19 11.47 -5.83
CA LYS A 202 -14.17 12.52 -5.78
C LYS A 202 -13.47 12.48 -4.41
N PHE A 203 -12.15 12.56 -4.40
CA PHE A 203 -11.39 12.74 -3.16
C PHE A 203 -11.26 14.23 -2.80
N ASN A 204 -10.94 14.48 -1.53
CA ASN A 204 -10.77 15.82 -0.97
C ASN A 204 -9.41 15.94 -0.27
N PHE A 205 -8.58 16.90 -0.69
CA PHE A 205 -7.28 17.15 -0.08
C PHE A 205 -7.34 17.60 1.39
N HIS A 206 -8.49 18.05 1.88
CA HIS A 206 -8.69 18.30 3.32
C HIS A 206 -8.68 17.02 4.16
N GLU A 207 -8.96 15.85 3.57
CA GLU A 207 -9.23 14.61 4.31
C GLU A 207 -8.32 13.45 3.91
N ILE A 208 -8.03 13.32 2.61
CA ILE A 208 -7.30 12.20 2.04
C ILE A 208 -5.92 12.02 2.72
N CYS A 209 -5.65 10.78 3.12
CA CYS A 209 -4.34 10.35 3.60
C CYS A 209 -3.51 9.77 2.47
N THR A 210 -4.12 8.90 1.64
CA THR A 210 -3.42 8.26 0.52
C THR A 210 -4.25 8.23 -0.76
N PHE A 211 -3.59 8.24 -1.91
CA PHE A 211 -4.19 8.01 -3.22
C PHE A 211 -3.50 6.83 -3.91
N HIS A 212 -4.23 5.78 -4.26
CA HIS A 212 -3.72 4.59 -4.92
C HIS A 212 -4.18 4.52 -6.39
N ALA A 213 -3.23 4.38 -7.32
CA ALA A 213 -3.49 4.19 -8.75
C ALA A 213 -3.83 2.73 -9.14
N ALA A 214 -4.58 2.00 -8.31
CA ALA A 214 -4.83 0.55 -8.44
C ALA A 214 -5.44 0.14 -9.80
N CYS A 215 -6.56 0.75 -10.21
CA CYS A 215 -7.28 0.44 -11.46
C CYS A 215 -6.83 1.28 -12.67
N ILE A 216 -5.63 1.84 -12.61
CA ILE A 216 -5.03 2.53 -13.76
C ILE A 216 -4.09 1.52 -14.42
N HIS A 217 -4.40 1.12 -15.63
CA HIS A 217 -3.63 0.10 -16.34
C HIS A 217 -2.50 0.75 -17.15
N GLY A 218 -1.30 0.18 -17.08
CA GLY A 218 -0.13 0.70 -17.77
C GLY A 218 0.73 1.62 -16.90
N LEU A 219 2.05 1.37 -16.92
CA LEU A 219 3.00 2.11 -16.09
C LEU A 219 3.02 3.62 -16.41
N GLN A 220 2.96 3.98 -17.70
CA GLN A 220 2.99 5.40 -18.11
C GLN A 220 1.72 6.13 -17.64
N ASP A 221 0.54 5.52 -17.83
CA ASP A 221 -0.73 6.10 -17.38
C ASP A 221 -0.79 6.28 -15.86
N LYS A 222 -0.22 5.33 -15.10
CA LYS A 222 -0.03 5.48 -13.64
C LYS A 222 0.87 6.67 -13.33
N ILE A 223 2.03 6.77 -13.98
CA ILE A 223 3.00 7.87 -13.80
C ILE A 223 2.33 9.23 -14.09
N ASP A 224 1.61 9.33 -15.21
CA ASP A 224 0.95 10.57 -15.63
C ASP A 224 -0.14 10.98 -14.64
N ARG A 225 -0.97 10.02 -14.19
CA ARG A 225 -1.99 10.30 -13.17
C ARG A 225 -1.37 10.73 -11.85
N LEU A 226 -0.35 10.02 -11.37
CA LEU A 226 0.28 10.32 -10.08
C LEU A 226 0.96 11.69 -10.10
N ASN A 227 1.61 12.05 -11.21
CA ASN A 227 2.14 13.40 -11.42
C ASN A 227 1.04 14.47 -11.34
N ALA A 228 -0.07 14.26 -12.05
CA ALA A 228 -1.20 15.19 -12.03
C ALA A 228 -1.75 15.40 -10.60
N VAL A 229 -1.97 14.33 -9.84
CA VAL A 229 -2.46 14.43 -8.46
C VAL A 229 -1.42 15.11 -7.54
N LEU A 230 -0.12 14.85 -7.73
CA LEU A 230 0.94 15.55 -7.00
C LEU A 230 0.97 17.06 -7.31
N ASP A 231 0.73 17.46 -8.56
CA ASP A 231 0.66 18.86 -8.95
C ASP A 231 -0.59 19.55 -8.38
N GLU A 232 -1.74 18.88 -8.38
CA GLU A 232 -2.95 19.35 -7.71
C GLU A 232 -2.71 19.52 -6.20
N TRP A 233 -1.99 18.60 -5.55
CA TRP A 233 -1.62 18.71 -4.14
C TRP A 233 -0.71 19.92 -3.88
N ARG A 234 0.28 20.18 -4.74
CA ARG A 234 1.18 21.35 -4.63
C ARG A 234 0.39 22.65 -4.73
N GLN A 235 -0.55 22.73 -5.68
CA GLN A 235 -1.44 23.89 -5.84
C GLN A 235 -2.34 24.08 -4.63
N PHE A 236 -2.98 23.01 -4.15
CA PHE A 236 -3.79 23.02 -2.92
C PHE A 236 -2.98 23.56 -1.74
N LYS A 237 -1.78 23.02 -1.49
CA LYS A 237 -0.91 23.50 -0.41
C LYS A 237 -0.55 24.96 -0.54
N ALA A 238 -0.18 25.43 -1.75
CA ALA A 238 0.12 26.84 -1.98
C ALA A 238 -1.07 27.73 -1.63
N GLN A 239 -2.28 27.33 -2.01
CA GLN A 239 -3.51 28.03 -1.65
C GLN A 239 -3.76 28.03 -0.13
N GLN A 240 -3.57 26.90 0.56
CA GLN A 240 -3.75 26.83 2.02
C GLN A 240 -2.74 27.70 2.77
N VAL A 241 -1.50 27.81 2.28
CA VAL A 241 -0.50 28.74 2.86
C VAL A 241 -0.94 30.19 2.70
N LEU A 242 -1.50 30.56 1.55
CA LEU A 242 -2.04 31.91 1.33
C LEU A 242 -3.22 32.24 2.25
N LEU A 243 -4.03 31.23 2.60
CA LEU A 243 -5.14 31.40 3.56
C LEU A 243 -4.65 31.58 5.01
N GLY A 244 -3.41 31.18 5.33
CA GLY A 244 -2.79 31.38 6.64
C GLY A 244 -3.64 30.84 7.79
N ALA A 245 -3.91 31.67 8.80
CA ALA A 245 -4.70 31.31 9.98
C ALA A 245 -6.15 30.91 9.68
N ASN A 246 -6.68 31.21 8.50
CA ASN A 246 -8.03 30.81 8.08
C ASN A 246 -8.09 29.37 7.57
N SER A 247 -6.96 28.66 7.50
CA SER A 247 -6.91 27.25 7.11
C SER A 247 -6.30 26.39 8.20
N THR A 248 -6.98 25.29 8.55
CA THR A 248 -6.44 24.23 9.40
C THR A 248 -5.91 23.04 8.59
N ALA A 249 -6.03 23.09 7.26
CA ALA A 249 -5.79 21.97 6.36
C ALA A 249 -4.34 21.47 6.35
N LEU A 250 -3.36 22.27 6.78
CA LEU A 250 -1.95 21.84 6.84
C LEU A 250 -1.46 21.47 8.24
N THR A 251 -2.37 21.49 9.22
CA THR A 251 -2.02 21.33 10.65
C THR A 251 -2.14 19.89 11.15
N TYR A 252 -3.10 19.14 10.58
CA TYR A 252 -3.51 17.80 11.02
C TYR A 252 -3.21 16.73 9.97
#